data_AF-A0A3S2VYL6-F1
#
_entry.id   AF-A0A3S2VYL6-F1
#
_cell.length_a   1.000
_cell.length_b   1.000
_cell.length_c   1.000
_cell.angle_alpha   90.00
_cell.angle_beta   90.00
_cell.angle_gamma   90.00
#
_symmetry.space_group_name_H-M   'P 1'
#
loop_
_entity.id
_entity.type
_entity.pdbx_description
1 polymer ?
#
loop_
_entity_poly.entity_id
_entity_poly.type
_entity_poly.pdbx_seq_one_letter_code
_entity_poly.pdbx_strand_id
1 'polypeptide(L)' 'MSLDDAACPACHGQMRAHWEERPHGRLMVVASTPVVEAFGGGVETRYVCLECGHTLLHSTGRFGRGWH' A
#
# COMPACT_ATOMS: atom_id res chain seq x y z
N MET A 1 14.46 -13.26 -6.15
CA MET A 1 13.66 -13.55 -4.93
C MET A 1 12.72 -12.37 -4.76
N SER A 2 11.45 -12.52 -5.13
CA SER A 2 10.48 -11.43 -4.98
C SER A 2 10.18 -11.25 -3.50
N LEU A 3 10.23 -10.01 -3.01
CA LEU A 3 10.00 -9.63 -1.61
C LEU A 3 8.60 -10.00 -1.10
N ASP A 4 7.68 -10.34 -2.01
CA ASP A 4 6.30 -10.76 -1.76
C ASP A 4 6.15 -12.07 -0.97
N ASP A 5 7.08 -13.03 -1.08
CA ASP A 5 6.94 -14.34 -0.42
C ASP A 5 7.13 -14.28 1.11
N ALA A 6 7.52 -13.10 1.64
CA ALA A 6 7.70 -12.86 3.08
C ALA A 6 6.52 -12.10 3.73
N ALA A 7 5.47 -11.75 2.97
CA ALA A 7 4.33 -11.01 3.51
C ALA A 7 3.47 -11.89 4.43
N CYS A 8 3.05 -11.36 5.59
CA CYS A 8 2.12 -12.08 6.45
C CYS A 8 0.73 -12.21 5.77
N PRO A 9 -0.14 -13.13 6.24
CA PRO A 9 -1.47 -13.31 5.66
C PRO A 9 -2.32 -12.04 5.62
N ALA A 10 -2.15 -11.14 6.59
CA ALA A 10 -2.84 -9.85 6.61
C ALA A 10 -2.38 -8.90 5.50
N CYS A 11 -1.07 -8.83 5.24
CA CYS A 11 -0.51 -8.06 4.13
C CYS A 11 -0.95 -8.63 2.78
N HIS A 12 -0.93 -9.96 2.62
CA HIS A 12 -1.46 -10.60 1.41
C HIS A 12 -2.95 -10.32 1.21
N GLY A 13 -3.74 -10.32 2.27
CA GLY A 13 -5.14 -9.91 2.24
C GLY A 13 -5.28 -8.46 1.78
N GLN A 14 -4.49 -7.56 2.33
CA GLN A 14 -4.50 -6.14 1.99
C GLN A 14 -4.19 -5.88 0.51
N MET A 15 -3.20 -6.56 -0.06
CA MET A 15 -2.85 -6.43 -1.48
C MET A 15 -4.00 -6.85 -2.43
N ARG A 16 -4.89 -7.72 -1.96
CA ARG A 16 -6.06 -8.19 -2.72
C ARG A 16 -7.36 -7.46 -2.34
N ALA A 17 -7.31 -6.65 -1.29
CA ALA A 17 -8.44 -5.91 -0.76
C ALA A 17 -8.84 -4.78 -1.71
N HIS A 18 -10.07 -4.28 -1.56
CA HIS A 18 -10.46 -3.07 -2.28
C HIS A 18 -9.57 -1.89 -1.87
N TRP A 19 -9.27 -0.99 -2.80
CA TRP A 19 -8.37 0.14 -2.53
C TRP A 19 -8.93 1.10 -1.45
N GLU A 20 -10.25 1.09 -1.19
CA GLU A 20 -10.88 1.88 -0.12
C GLU A 20 -10.92 1.16 1.23
N GLU A 21 -10.55 -0.13 1.27
CA GLU A 21 -10.47 -0.82 2.55
C GLU A 21 -9.38 -0.21 3.41
N ARG A 22 -9.67 -0.11 4.70
CA ARG A 22 -8.71 0.43 5.66
C ARG A 22 -7.48 -0.47 5.72
N PRO A 23 -6.29 0.09 5.95
CA PRO A 23 -5.11 -0.70 6.25
C PRO A 23 -5.36 -1.61 7.46
N HIS A 24 -4.88 -2.84 7.38
CA HIS A 24 -4.90 -3.74 8.54
C HIS A 24 -4.06 -3.15 9.69
N GLY A 25 -4.43 -3.48 10.92
CA GLY A 25 -4.02 -2.74 12.12
C GLY A 25 -2.52 -2.74 12.48
N ARG A 26 -1.66 -3.34 11.67
CA ARG A 26 -0.20 -3.40 11.90
C ARG A 26 0.61 -2.69 10.82
N LEU A 27 -0.05 -1.98 9.91
CA LEU A 27 0.60 -1.11 8.93
C LEU A 27 0.84 0.28 9.53
N MET A 28 2.09 0.71 9.48
CA MET A 28 2.52 2.05 9.87
C MET A 28 2.88 2.84 8.62
N VAL A 29 2.38 4.07 8.50
CA VAL A 29 2.75 4.98 7.42
C VAL A 29 4.21 5.41 7.60
N VAL A 30 5.02 5.23 6.56
CA VAL A 30 6.42 5.69 6.53
C VAL A 30 6.64 6.88 5.60
N ALA A 31 5.80 7.03 4.57
CA ALA A 31 5.82 8.16 3.67
C ALA A 31 4.46 8.36 3.00
N SER A 32 4.10 9.61 2.72
CA SER A 32 2.92 9.96 1.92
C SER A 32 3.33 11.03 0.92
N THR A 33 3.30 10.69 -0.36
CA THR A 33 3.75 11.58 -1.45
C THR A 33 2.55 11.93 -2.33
N PRO A 34 2.20 13.21 -2.48
CA PRO A 34 1.19 13.61 -3.46
C PRO A 34 1.74 13.37 -4.88
N VAL A 35 0.96 12.67 -5.71
CA VAL A 35 1.29 12.43 -7.11
C VAL A 35 0.71 13.56 -7.95
N VAL A 36 1.57 14.23 -8.72
CA VAL A 36 1.25 15.44 -9.49
C VAL A 36 0.14 15.17 -10.51
N GLU A 37 -0.75 16.16 -10.72
CA GLU A 37 -1.96 16.05 -11.54
C GLU A 37 -1.75 15.58 -12.99
N ALA A 38 -0.54 15.76 -13.55
CA ALA A 38 -0.18 15.27 -14.88
C ALA A 38 -0.37 13.74 -15.04
N PHE A 39 -0.40 12.99 -13.95
CA PHE A 39 -0.68 11.54 -13.90
C PHE A 39 -2.03 11.22 -13.24
N GLY A 40 -3.00 12.14 -13.32
CA GLY A 40 -4.37 11.96 -12.83
C GLY A 40 -4.61 12.28 -11.37
N GLY A 41 -3.62 12.85 -10.67
CA GLY A 41 -3.71 13.26 -9.26
C GLY A 41 -3.81 12.07 -8.30
N GLY A 42 -3.42 12.25 -7.04
CA GLY A 42 -3.58 11.25 -5.99
C GLY A 42 -2.53 11.35 -4.88
N VAL A 43 -2.58 10.38 -3.97
CA VAL A 43 -1.55 10.20 -2.93
C VAL A 43 -1.04 8.78 -3.02
N GLU A 44 0.27 8.65 -3.03
CA GLU A 44 0.96 7.38 -2.85
C GLU A 44 1.44 7.31 -1.40
N THR A 45 0.88 6.39 -0.63
CA THR A 45 1.24 6.18 0.77
C THR A 45 1.99 4.87 0.91
N ARG A 46 3.20 4.94 1.43
CA ARG A 46 4.02 3.78 1.76
C ARG A 46 3.80 3.40 3.21
N TYR A 47 3.58 2.11 3.45
CA TYR A 47 3.41 1.50 4.75
C TYR A 47 4.51 0.47 5.00
N VAL A 48 4.86 0.26 6.27
CA VAL A 48 5.61 -0.90 6.73
C VAL A 48 4.76 -1.70 7.70
N CYS A 49 4.72 -3.01 7.53
CA CYS A 49 4.07 -3.90 8.48
C CYS A 49 4.97 -4.16 9.67
N LEU A 50 4.51 -3.82 10.87
CA LEU A 50 5.27 -4.02 12.12
C LEU A 50 5.32 -5.50 12.57
N GLU A 51 4.64 -6.40 11.85
CA GLU A 51 4.65 -7.83 12.14
C GLU A 51 5.66 -8.60 11.27
N CYS A 52 5.59 -8.42 9.95
CA CYS A 52 6.45 -9.13 9.00
C CYS A 52 7.54 -8.26 8.37
N GLY A 53 7.55 -6.95 8.62
CA GLY A 53 8.49 -6.01 8.00
C GLY A 53 8.19 -5.71 6.53
N HIS A 54 7.14 -6.29 5.94
CA HIS A 54 6.82 -6.09 4.54
C HIS A 54 6.37 -4.65 4.28
N THR A 55 6.79 -4.10 3.14
CA THR A 55 6.44 -2.73 2.72
C THR A 55 5.29 -2.81 1.73
N LEU A 56 4.19 -2.10 2.01
CA LEU A 56 3.07 -1.97 1.09
C LEU A 56 2.97 -0.53 0.60
N LEU A 57 2.43 -0.37 -0.59
CA LEU A 57 2.16 0.91 -1.21
C LEU A 57 0.66 0.99 -1.51
N HIS A 58 0.07 2.12 -1.17
CA HIS A 58 -1.32 2.42 -1.41
C HIS A 58 -1.39 3.65 -2.28
N SER A 59 -1.96 3.48 -3.46
CA SER A 59 -2.16 4.58 -4.39
C SER A 59 -3.64 4.89 -4.44
N THR A 60 -3.98 6.17 -4.28
CA THR A 60 -5.36 6.69 -4.45
C THR A 60 -5.55 7.39 -5.79
N GLY A 61 -4.53 7.37 -6.64
CA GLY A 61 -4.56 8.10 -7.90
C GLY A 61 -5.43 7.49 -8.99
N ARG A 62 -5.88 8.33 -9.93
CA ARG A 62 -6.85 7.93 -10.97
C ARG A 62 -6.40 6.76 -11.84
N PHE A 63 -5.10 6.68 -12.14
CA PHE A 63 -4.52 5.70 -13.07
C PHE A 63 -3.82 4.51 -12.39
N GLY A 64 -3.88 4.39 -11.06
CA GLY A 64 -3.15 3.35 -10.33
C GLY A 64 -3.72 3.01 -8.95
N ARG A 65 -5.03 3.17 -8.74
CA ARG A 65 -5.65 2.92 -7.42
C ARG A 65 -5.50 1.47 -6.98
N GLY A 66 -5.03 1.24 -5.75
CA GLY A 66 -4.83 -0.11 -5.25
C GLY A 66 -3.81 -0.23 -4.14
N TRP A 67 -3.69 -1.45 -3.64
CA TRP A 67 -2.64 -1.92 -2.74
C TRP A 67 -1.61 -2.71 -3.56
N HIS A 68 -0.33 -2.46 -3.36
CA HIS A 68 0.80 -3.05 -4.09
C HIS A 68 2.02 -3.20 -3.19
#